data_AF-A0A374AJE9-F1
#
_entry.id   AF-A0A374AJE9-F1
#
_cell.length_a   1.000
_cell.length_b   1.000
_cell.length_c   1.000
_cell.angle_alpha   90.00
_cell.angle_beta   90.00
_cell.angle_gamma   90.00
#
_symmetry.space_group_name_H-M   'P 1'
#
loop_
_entity.id
_entity.type
_entity.pdbx_description
1 polymer ?
#
loop_
_entity_poly.entity_id
_entity_poly.type
_entity_poly.pdbx_seq_one_letter_code
_entity_poly.pdbx_strand_id
1 'polypeptide(L)'
;MLRRRQNMSDQINRQLFQFIEKSPCSYHAVEQIKRELTENGFTELREQEAWKIEKGGKYFTSRNGSSLAAFCIPEKKLKGFHITASHTDSPAFKIKENMELQAEKHYTKLNTEKYGGMLMDSWLDRPLSVAGKIIVRDGEKLTEKLIHIEKDLLMIPRLAIHMKRGAEDDALNPQIHMLPVLGDQTAEKTFMRTTASEAGVNENDILGTDLYLYNRMPGTVWGANGEFMSAPRLDDLQCVFASLQAFVNSEGREYMNVFCAFDNEEVGSGTKQGAGSTFLEDVLWRVNEALGRTGEQYRMTVAESFMISADNAHAVHPNQPGKADLTNRPYMNEGIVIKYSANQKYTTDAYSGAMMKHICEKAGVPYQTFHNRSDLPGGSTLGNILTGSVSLKAVDIGLAQLAMHSAYETAGARDTEYMIRALQEFYCG
;
A
#
# COMPACT_ATOMS: atom_id res chain seq x y z
N MET A 1 -16.46 6.45 -28.25
CA MET A 1 -15.20 6.00 -27.62
C MET A 1 -15.05 6.57 -26.20
N LEU A 2 -15.17 7.90 -26.01
CA LEU A 2 -15.09 8.57 -24.70
C LEU A 2 -16.06 8.02 -23.63
N ARG A 3 -17.37 7.91 -23.93
CA ARG A 3 -18.36 7.33 -22.99
C ARG A 3 -18.07 5.87 -22.59
N ARG A 4 -17.49 5.07 -23.48
CA ARG A 4 -17.12 3.66 -23.16
C ARG A 4 -15.89 3.58 -22.26
N ARG A 5 -14.91 4.48 -22.45
CA ARG A 5 -13.73 4.58 -21.58
C ARG A 5 -14.12 5.06 -20.18
N GLN A 6 -14.98 6.09 -20.09
CA GLN A 6 -15.46 6.58 -18.80
C GLN A 6 -16.21 5.49 -17.99
N ASN A 7 -17.03 4.67 -18.65
CA ASN A 7 -17.67 3.53 -18.01
C ASN A 7 -16.68 2.47 -17.46
N MET A 8 -15.52 2.28 -18.11
CA MET A 8 -14.49 1.34 -17.66
C MET A 8 -13.74 1.90 -16.45
N SER A 9 -13.29 3.15 -16.51
CA SER A 9 -12.65 3.80 -15.36
C SER A 9 -13.57 3.82 -14.13
N ASP A 10 -14.87 4.10 -14.32
CA ASP A 10 -15.85 4.08 -13.22
C ASP A 10 -16.01 2.69 -12.57
N GLN A 11 -15.94 1.61 -13.36
CA GLN A 11 -15.97 0.26 -12.84
C GLN A 11 -14.70 -0.06 -12.04
N ILE A 12 -13.54 0.29 -12.58
CA ILE A 12 -12.23 0.11 -11.91
C ILE A 12 -12.19 0.89 -10.60
N ASN A 13 -12.68 2.13 -10.57
CA ASN A 13 -12.73 2.95 -9.37
C ASN A 13 -13.65 2.33 -8.30
N ARG A 14 -14.80 1.78 -8.70
CA ARG A 14 -15.68 1.03 -7.78
C ARG A 14 -14.98 -0.19 -7.19
N GLN A 15 -14.24 -0.94 -7.99
CA GLN A 15 -13.46 -2.09 -7.52
C GLN A 15 -12.34 -1.68 -6.57
N LEU A 16 -11.62 -0.60 -6.89
CA LEU A 16 -10.61 -0.01 -6.01
C LEU A 16 -11.21 0.41 -4.66
N PHE A 17 -12.35 1.09 -4.66
CA PHE A 17 -13.01 1.48 -3.40
C PHE A 17 -13.41 0.27 -2.56
N GLN A 18 -13.94 -0.78 -3.19
CA GLN A 18 -14.26 -2.04 -2.49
C GLN A 18 -13.01 -2.72 -1.94
N PHE A 19 -11.90 -2.68 -2.68
CA PHE A 19 -10.61 -3.20 -2.21
C PHE A 19 -10.12 -2.42 -0.98
N ILE A 20 -10.14 -1.09 -1.02
CA ILE A 20 -9.74 -0.20 0.09
C ILE A 20 -10.65 -0.37 1.32
N GLU A 21 -11.96 -0.48 1.12
CA GLU A 21 -12.95 -0.67 2.20
C GLU A 21 -12.68 -1.98 2.96
N LYS A 22 -12.38 -3.06 2.22
CA LYS A 22 -12.02 -4.36 2.80
C LYS A 22 -10.55 -4.46 3.24
N SER A 23 -9.78 -3.38 3.09
CA SER A 23 -8.36 -3.30 3.45
C SER A 23 -8.12 -2.14 4.43
N PRO A 24 -8.69 -2.18 5.65
CA PRO A 24 -8.54 -1.13 6.65
C PRO A 24 -7.10 -0.99 7.19
N CYS A 25 -6.26 -2.01 7.06
CA CYS A 25 -4.82 -1.99 7.36
C CYS A 25 -4.05 -3.03 6.52
N SER A 26 -2.72 -3.07 6.62
CA SER A 26 -1.86 -3.92 5.78
C SER A 26 -2.17 -5.41 5.87
N TYR A 27 -2.54 -5.93 7.05
CA TYR A 27 -2.95 -7.33 7.20
C TYR A 27 -4.19 -7.67 6.37
N HIS A 28 -5.17 -6.77 6.34
CA HIS A 28 -6.39 -6.99 5.58
C HIS A 28 -6.15 -6.80 4.09
N ALA A 29 -5.28 -5.86 3.70
CA ALA A 29 -4.85 -5.72 2.31
C ALA A 29 -4.24 -7.03 1.79
N VAL A 30 -3.31 -7.64 2.54
CA VAL A 30 -2.76 -8.96 2.19
C VAL A 30 -3.83 -10.03 2.14
N GLU A 31 -4.78 -10.07 3.07
CA GLU A 31 -5.87 -11.05 3.02
C GLU A 31 -6.76 -10.89 1.77
N GLN A 32 -7.05 -9.64 1.35
CA GLN A 32 -7.76 -9.39 0.09
C GLN A 32 -6.95 -9.89 -1.13
N ILE A 33 -5.65 -9.62 -1.15
CA ILE A 33 -4.74 -10.07 -2.20
C ILE A 33 -4.71 -11.61 -2.25
N LYS A 34 -4.57 -12.29 -1.11
CA LYS A 34 -4.58 -13.76 -1.02
C LYS A 34 -5.87 -14.35 -1.58
N ARG A 35 -7.02 -13.78 -1.20
CA ARG A 35 -8.32 -14.22 -1.71
C ARG A 35 -8.36 -14.12 -3.23
N GLU A 36 -8.00 -12.97 -3.78
CA GLU A 36 -8.03 -12.75 -5.23
C GLU A 36 -7.05 -13.67 -5.99
N LEU A 37 -5.84 -13.88 -5.46
CA LEU A 37 -4.88 -14.83 -6.03
C LEU A 37 -5.43 -16.26 -6.01
N THR A 38 -6.06 -16.68 -4.89
CA THR A 38 -6.65 -18.02 -4.77
C THR A 38 -7.82 -18.20 -5.75
N GLU A 39 -8.68 -17.19 -5.90
CA GLU A 39 -9.77 -17.17 -6.89
C GLU A 39 -9.24 -17.27 -8.34
N ASN A 40 -8.01 -16.80 -8.60
CA ASN A 40 -7.31 -16.90 -9.88
C ASN A 40 -6.38 -18.14 -9.99
N GLY A 41 -6.56 -19.13 -9.12
CA GLY A 41 -5.89 -20.43 -9.22
C GLY A 41 -4.44 -20.45 -8.73
N PHE A 42 -4.01 -19.47 -7.94
CA PHE A 42 -2.69 -19.50 -7.31
C PHE A 42 -2.71 -20.39 -6.06
N THR A 43 -1.58 -21.05 -5.81
CA THR A 43 -1.37 -21.90 -4.63
C THR A 43 -0.49 -21.20 -3.60
N GLU A 44 -0.93 -21.14 -2.34
CA GLU A 44 -0.11 -20.62 -1.23
C GLU A 44 1.05 -21.58 -0.92
N LEU A 45 2.25 -21.01 -0.85
CA LEU A 45 3.46 -21.66 -0.37
C LEU A 45 3.81 -21.08 1.00
N ARG A 46 3.99 -21.95 1.99
CA ARG A 46 4.39 -21.53 3.35
C ARG A 46 5.90 -21.35 3.41
N GLU A 47 6.36 -20.23 3.99
CA GLU A 47 7.80 -19.96 4.09
C GLU A 47 8.54 -21.04 4.91
N GLN A 48 7.84 -21.70 5.85
CA GLN A 48 8.40 -22.71 6.75
C GLN A 48 8.47 -24.12 6.12
N GLU A 49 7.98 -24.30 4.90
CA GLU A 49 7.91 -25.60 4.21
C GLU A 49 8.81 -25.61 2.97
N ALA A 50 9.23 -26.81 2.53
CA ALA A 50 9.92 -26.96 1.26
C ALA A 50 8.97 -26.67 0.09
N TRP A 51 9.39 -25.83 -0.86
CA TRP A 51 8.54 -25.43 -1.97
C TRP A 51 8.57 -26.46 -3.10
N LYS A 52 7.38 -26.89 -3.52
CA LYS A 52 7.17 -27.73 -4.69
C LYS A 52 6.62 -26.86 -5.81
N ILE A 53 7.47 -26.56 -6.78
CA ILE A 53 7.17 -25.61 -7.85
C ILE A 53 7.28 -26.34 -9.18
N GLU A 54 6.27 -26.16 -10.01
CA GLU A 54 6.18 -26.74 -11.34
C GLU A 54 6.19 -25.65 -12.42
N LYS A 55 6.66 -26.02 -13.62
CA LYS A 55 6.60 -25.15 -14.78
C LYS A 55 5.13 -24.86 -15.14
N GLY A 56 4.80 -23.61 -15.44
CA GLY A 56 3.42 -23.17 -15.65
C GLY A 56 2.63 -22.96 -14.36
N GLY A 57 3.20 -23.27 -13.19
CA GLY A 57 2.53 -23.11 -11.90
C GLY A 57 2.42 -21.65 -11.45
N LYS A 58 1.37 -21.37 -10.68
CA LYS A 58 1.05 -20.06 -10.10
C LYS A 58 1.07 -20.16 -8.57
N TYR A 59 1.90 -19.34 -7.93
CA TYR A 59 2.14 -19.47 -6.49
C TYR A 59 2.20 -18.10 -5.80
N PHE A 60 1.95 -18.08 -4.50
CA PHE A 60 2.26 -16.93 -3.67
C PHE A 60 2.73 -17.36 -2.28
N THR A 61 3.43 -16.47 -1.59
CA THR A 61 3.79 -16.61 -0.18
C THR A 61 3.60 -15.28 0.53
N SER A 62 3.39 -15.31 1.84
CA SER A 62 3.27 -14.11 2.65
C SER A 62 4.21 -14.15 3.86
N ARG A 63 4.71 -12.98 4.24
CA ARG A 63 5.53 -12.78 5.42
C ARG A 63 4.80 -11.90 6.42
N ASN A 64 4.79 -12.30 7.69
CA ASN A 64 4.12 -11.59 8.80
C ASN A 64 2.59 -11.35 8.63
N GLY A 65 1.98 -11.92 7.60
CA GLY A 65 0.60 -11.63 7.21
C GLY A 65 0.37 -10.23 6.63
N SER A 66 1.42 -9.44 6.43
CA SER A 66 1.36 -8.02 6.01
C SER A 66 2.18 -7.73 4.76
N SER A 67 3.01 -8.67 4.30
CA SER A 67 3.64 -8.59 2.98
C SER A 67 3.42 -9.87 2.19
N LEU A 68 3.40 -9.75 0.87
CA LEU A 68 3.10 -10.85 -0.04
C LEU A 68 3.96 -10.77 -1.31
N ALA A 69 4.40 -11.93 -1.78
CA ALA A 69 4.97 -12.10 -3.10
C ALA A 69 4.23 -13.21 -3.85
N ALA A 70 3.72 -12.90 -5.05
CA ALA A 70 3.10 -13.83 -5.97
C ALA A 70 3.93 -13.95 -7.25
N PHE A 71 3.96 -15.14 -7.85
CA PHE A 71 4.74 -15.37 -9.06
C PHE A 71 4.14 -16.46 -9.96
N CYS A 72 4.37 -16.31 -11.27
CA CYS A 72 3.96 -17.27 -12.29
C CYS A 72 5.19 -17.87 -12.96
N ILE A 73 5.35 -19.19 -12.90
CA ILE A 73 6.51 -19.88 -13.48
C ILE A 73 6.30 -20.05 -14.98
N PRO A 74 7.22 -19.57 -15.85
CA PRO A 74 7.07 -19.75 -17.29
C PRO A 74 7.20 -21.23 -17.69
N GLU A 75 6.39 -21.66 -18.66
CA GLU A 75 6.39 -23.06 -19.13
C GLU A 75 7.70 -23.45 -19.82
N LYS A 76 8.30 -22.52 -20.57
CA LYS A 76 9.44 -22.80 -21.45
C LYS A 76 10.77 -22.57 -20.77
N LYS A 77 11.14 -21.30 -20.61
CA LYS A 77 12.43 -20.86 -20.10
C LYS A 77 12.23 -19.65 -19.21
N LEU A 78 12.94 -19.63 -18.08
CA LEU A 78 13.10 -18.47 -17.22
C LEU A 78 14.27 -17.61 -17.75
N LYS A 79 13.94 -16.55 -18.49
CA LYS A 79 14.92 -15.55 -18.98
C LYS A 79 15.27 -14.54 -17.91
N GLY A 80 14.25 -13.96 -17.28
CA GLY A 80 14.37 -12.92 -16.26
C GLY A 80 13.09 -12.85 -15.42
N PHE A 81 13.05 -11.89 -14.51
CA PHE A 81 11.89 -11.55 -13.70
C PHE A 81 11.28 -10.23 -14.18
N HIS A 82 9.95 -10.20 -14.33
CA HIS A 82 9.18 -8.97 -14.47
C HIS A 82 8.49 -8.72 -13.14
N ILE A 83 9.02 -7.79 -12.35
CA ILE A 83 8.61 -7.55 -10.97
C ILE A 83 7.83 -6.24 -10.88
N THR A 84 6.69 -6.23 -10.21
CA THR A 84 6.12 -4.99 -9.65
C THR A 84 6.25 -5.01 -8.14
N ALA A 85 6.57 -3.88 -7.54
CA ALA A 85 6.63 -3.72 -6.09
C ALA A 85 5.87 -2.48 -5.66
N SER A 86 4.91 -2.64 -4.73
CA SER A 86 4.10 -1.59 -4.10
C SER A 86 4.03 -1.85 -2.59
N HIS A 87 3.38 -0.96 -1.81
CA HIS A 87 3.22 -1.16 -0.37
C HIS A 87 1.77 -1.16 0.12
N THR A 88 1.54 -1.95 1.17
CA THR A 88 0.22 -2.26 1.76
C THR A 88 -0.12 -1.40 2.95
N ASP A 89 0.87 -0.75 3.55
CA ASP A 89 0.69 0.15 4.68
C ASP A 89 0.44 1.58 4.24
N SER A 90 -0.19 2.33 5.13
CA SER A 90 -0.44 3.75 5.00
C SER A 90 -0.28 4.39 6.38
N PRO A 91 -0.07 5.72 6.48
CA PRO A 91 0.03 6.39 7.76
C PRO A 91 -1.25 6.22 8.56
N ALA A 92 -1.13 5.95 9.86
CA ALA A 92 -2.25 5.64 10.74
C ALA A 92 -1.93 5.94 12.21
N PHE A 93 -2.91 5.73 13.10
CA PHE A 93 -2.65 5.66 14.54
C PHE A 93 -2.65 4.20 15.00
N LYS A 94 -1.55 3.73 15.59
CA LYS A 94 -1.46 2.43 16.24
C LYS A 94 -1.89 2.54 17.70
N ILE A 95 -2.68 1.59 18.19
CA ILE A 95 -3.08 1.50 19.59
C ILE A 95 -1.93 0.87 20.39
N LYS A 96 -1.60 1.49 21.54
CA LYS A 96 -0.57 0.99 22.45
C LYS A 96 -1.12 -0.12 23.36
N GLU A 97 -0.26 -1.00 23.82
CA GLU A 97 -0.62 -2.13 24.71
C GLU A 97 -1.41 -1.71 25.97
N ASN A 98 -1.02 -0.61 26.62
CA ASN A 98 -1.83 0.03 27.65
C ASN A 98 -2.77 1.05 27.00
N MET A 99 -3.89 0.52 26.50
CA MET A 99 -4.69 1.18 25.48
C MET A 99 -5.73 2.18 25.99
N GLU A 100 -6.23 2.09 27.22
CA GLU A 100 -7.32 2.96 27.67
C GLU A 100 -6.83 4.04 28.64
N LEU A 101 -7.40 5.25 28.50
CA LEU A 101 -7.12 6.41 29.34
C LEU A 101 -8.44 7.03 29.80
N GLN A 102 -8.57 7.26 31.10
CA GLN A 102 -9.65 8.08 31.64
C GLN A 102 -9.32 9.56 31.51
N ALA A 103 -10.24 10.35 30.97
CA ALA A 103 -10.11 11.80 30.83
C ALA A 103 -11.24 12.50 31.60
N GLU A 104 -10.84 13.36 32.55
CA GLU A 104 -11.75 14.16 33.37
C GLU A 104 -12.87 13.35 34.07
N LYS A 105 -12.67 12.04 34.28
CA LYS A 105 -13.67 11.09 34.81
C LYS A 105 -14.95 10.97 33.99
N HIS A 106 -14.99 11.55 32.79
CA HIS A 106 -16.20 11.62 31.96
C HIS A 106 -16.03 10.97 30.58
N TYR A 107 -14.80 10.79 30.12
CA TYR A 107 -14.51 10.23 28.81
C TYR A 107 -13.45 9.14 28.90
N THR A 108 -13.62 8.11 28.07
CA THR A 108 -12.61 7.08 27.82
C THR A 108 -11.96 7.37 26.47
N LYS A 109 -10.63 7.48 26.45
CA LYS A 109 -9.83 7.65 25.23
C LYS A 109 -8.97 6.42 24.99
N LEU A 110 -8.55 6.21 23.74
CA LEU A 110 -7.50 5.24 23.44
C LEU A 110 -6.12 5.92 23.38
N ASN A 111 -5.14 5.25 23.95
CA ASN A 111 -3.74 5.63 23.92
C ASN A 111 -3.12 5.15 22.61
N THR A 112 -2.81 6.09 21.72
CA THR A 112 -2.31 5.80 20.39
C THR A 112 -0.93 6.41 20.16
N GLU A 113 -0.23 5.92 19.14
CA GLU A 113 0.94 6.56 18.55
C GLU A 113 0.81 6.67 17.04
N LYS A 114 1.58 7.57 16.44
CA LYS A 114 1.61 7.71 14.99
C LYS A 114 2.42 6.59 14.36
N TYR A 115 1.91 6.10 13.25
CA TYR A 115 2.60 5.27 12.29
C TYR A 115 2.72 6.08 10.99
N GLY A 116 3.95 6.25 10.48
CA GLY A 116 4.21 7.01 9.26
C GLY A 116 4.11 8.55 9.37
N GLY A 117 4.37 9.21 8.24
CA GLY A 117 4.43 10.67 8.11
C GLY A 117 3.08 11.33 7.81
N MET A 118 2.12 11.26 8.73
CA MET A 118 0.73 11.67 8.45
C MET A 118 0.42 13.19 8.51
N LEU A 119 -0.55 13.62 7.71
CA LEU A 119 -1.24 14.92 7.86
C LEU A 119 -2.28 14.83 9.00
N MET A 120 -1.82 15.01 10.25
CA MET A 120 -2.62 14.77 11.47
C MET A 120 -3.94 15.54 11.51
N ASP A 121 -3.98 16.77 11.00
CA ASP A 121 -5.18 17.61 10.99
C ASP A 121 -6.34 16.99 10.20
N SER A 122 -6.02 16.20 9.17
CA SER A 122 -7.04 15.53 8.35
C SER A 122 -7.78 14.38 9.05
N TRP A 123 -7.23 13.88 10.17
CA TRP A 123 -7.81 12.81 10.99
C TRP A 123 -8.81 13.32 12.03
N LEU A 124 -8.85 14.64 12.26
CA LEU A 124 -9.81 15.26 13.16
C LEU A 124 -11.22 15.18 12.60
N ASP A 125 -12.20 14.98 13.49
CA ASP A 125 -13.64 15.00 13.18
C ASP A 125 -14.05 14.03 12.05
N ARG A 126 -13.38 12.86 11.98
CA ARG A 126 -13.71 11.77 11.05
C ARG A 126 -14.35 10.59 11.78
N PRO A 127 -15.25 9.82 11.12
CA PRO A 127 -15.67 8.53 11.62
C PRO A 127 -14.50 7.54 11.51
N LEU A 128 -14.01 7.08 12.66
CA LEU A 128 -12.89 6.16 12.75
C LEU A 128 -13.35 4.82 13.36
N SER A 129 -12.60 3.77 13.06
CA SER A 129 -12.71 2.49 13.76
C SER A 129 -11.37 1.81 13.82
N VAL A 130 -11.34 0.55 14.26
CA VAL A 130 -10.13 -0.23 14.49
C VAL A 130 -10.10 -1.48 13.63
N ALA A 131 -8.94 -1.73 13.03
CA ALA A 131 -8.63 -2.99 12.39
C ALA A 131 -7.18 -3.40 12.67
N GLY A 132 -6.89 -4.68 12.55
CA GLY A 132 -5.55 -5.19 12.78
C GLY A 132 -5.54 -6.68 13.05
N LYS A 133 -4.61 -7.11 13.89
CA LYS A 133 -4.54 -8.51 14.33
C LYS A 133 -4.31 -8.62 15.82
N ILE A 134 -4.71 -9.77 16.34
CA ILE A 134 -4.45 -10.18 17.72
C ILE A 134 -3.78 -11.56 17.72
N ILE A 135 -2.96 -11.79 18.75
CA ILE A 135 -2.37 -13.09 19.04
C ILE A 135 -3.10 -13.69 20.23
N VAL A 136 -3.70 -14.86 20.02
CA VAL A 136 -4.57 -15.53 20.99
C VAL A 136 -3.97 -16.86 21.41
N ARG A 137 -4.04 -17.16 22.70
CA ARG A 137 -3.74 -18.48 23.25
C ARG A 137 -4.86 -19.46 22.87
N ASP A 138 -4.49 -20.50 22.14
CA ASP A 138 -5.37 -21.63 21.82
C ASP A 138 -4.73 -22.91 22.37
N GLY A 139 -5.09 -23.25 23.61
CA GLY A 139 -4.41 -24.29 24.39
C GLY A 139 -2.93 -23.97 24.61
N GLU A 140 -2.04 -24.83 24.09
CA GLU A 140 -0.59 -24.64 24.14
C GLU A 140 -0.03 -23.84 22.95
N LYS A 141 -0.86 -23.51 21.96
CA LYS A 141 -0.44 -22.80 20.74
C LYS A 141 -0.82 -21.34 20.79
N LEU A 142 -0.08 -20.53 20.03
CA LEU A 142 -0.47 -19.15 19.71
C LEU A 142 -1.03 -19.11 18.30
N THR A 143 -2.20 -18.49 18.16
CA THR A 143 -2.88 -18.33 16.87
C THR A 143 -3.10 -16.86 16.59
N GLU A 144 -3.03 -16.49 15.31
CA GLU A 144 -3.31 -15.14 14.85
C GLU A 144 -4.77 -15.04 14.41
N LYS A 145 -5.44 -13.95 14.78
CA LYS A 145 -6.78 -13.60 14.29
C LYS A 145 -6.82 -12.16 13.82
N LEU A 146 -7.39 -11.93 12.64
CA LEU A 146 -7.67 -10.58 12.15
C LEU A 146 -8.91 -10.01 12.85
N ILE A 147 -8.87 -8.70 13.10
CA ILE A 147 -9.94 -7.92 13.70
C ILE A 147 -10.31 -6.81 12.74
N HIS A 148 -11.60 -6.69 12.43
CA HIS A 148 -12.16 -5.60 11.65
C HIS A 148 -13.45 -5.12 12.30
N ILE A 149 -13.40 -4.03 13.07
CA ILE A 149 -14.60 -3.51 13.73
C ILE A 149 -15.37 -2.63 12.75
N GLU A 150 -16.49 -3.13 12.24
CA GLU A 150 -17.28 -2.49 11.17
C GLU A 150 -18.38 -1.53 11.69
N LYS A 151 -18.01 -0.64 12.62
CA LYS A 151 -18.89 0.44 13.13
C LYS A 151 -18.09 1.72 13.38
N ASP A 152 -18.76 2.87 13.38
CA ASP A 152 -18.13 4.16 13.73
C ASP A 152 -17.88 4.15 15.24
N LEU A 153 -16.68 3.73 15.63
CA LEU A 153 -16.33 3.44 17.02
C LEU A 153 -15.62 4.63 17.68
N LEU A 154 -14.84 5.37 16.91
CA LEU A 154 -13.89 6.34 17.42
C LEU A 154 -14.04 7.68 16.68
N MET A 155 -13.68 8.75 17.38
CA MET A 155 -13.51 10.08 16.78
C MET A 155 -12.42 10.84 17.53
N ILE A 156 -11.64 11.65 16.81
CA ILE A 156 -10.67 12.58 17.39
C ILE A 156 -11.28 13.99 17.25
N PRO A 157 -11.95 14.53 18.28
CA PRO A 157 -12.66 15.79 18.18
C PRO A 157 -11.70 16.99 18.17
N ARG A 158 -11.90 17.94 17.25
CA ARG A 158 -11.16 19.21 17.25
C ARG A 158 -11.63 20.11 18.38
N LEU A 159 -10.68 20.84 18.98
CA LEU A 159 -11.02 21.93 19.90
C LEU A 159 -11.78 23.04 19.16
N ALA A 160 -12.93 23.44 19.72
CA ALA A 160 -13.76 24.50 19.15
C ALA A 160 -12.98 25.83 19.01
N ILE A 161 -13.17 26.52 17.88
CA ILE A 161 -12.47 27.77 17.57
C ILE A 161 -12.66 28.85 18.63
N HIS A 162 -13.85 28.92 19.27
CA HIS A 162 -14.17 29.90 20.31
C HIS A 162 -13.32 29.77 21.58
N MET A 163 -12.69 28.61 21.79
CA MET A 163 -11.81 28.36 22.94
C MET A 163 -10.34 28.68 22.64
N LYS A 164 -10.01 29.00 21.39
CA LYS A 164 -8.66 29.42 21.00
C LYS A 164 -8.46 30.90 21.31
N ARG A 165 -7.31 31.23 21.90
CA ARG A 165 -6.88 32.61 22.16
C ARG A 165 -5.62 32.90 21.35
N GLY A 166 -5.76 33.29 20.09
CA GLY A 166 -4.65 33.57 19.18
C GLY A 166 -5.07 33.54 17.72
N ALA A 167 -4.22 34.07 16.83
CA ALA A 167 -4.44 34.05 15.38
C ALA A 167 -3.91 32.78 14.70
N GLU A 168 -3.05 32.01 15.38
CA GLU A 168 -2.42 30.80 14.85
C GLU A 168 -2.97 29.53 15.51
N ASP A 169 -2.99 28.43 14.74
CA ASP A 169 -3.33 27.11 15.26
C ASP A 169 -2.12 26.52 15.99
N ASP A 170 -2.30 26.10 17.26
CA ASP A 170 -1.31 25.33 17.98
C ASP A 170 -0.96 24.05 17.21
N ALA A 171 0.33 23.73 17.15
CA ALA A 171 0.80 22.50 16.53
C ALA A 171 0.14 21.27 17.21
N LEU A 172 -0.44 20.38 16.41
CA LEU A 172 -1.06 19.15 16.92
C LEU A 172 0.01 18.25 17.53
N ASN A 173 -0.16 17.91 18.81
CA ASN A 173 0.71 16.97 19.52
C ASN A 173 0.04 15.59 19.47
N PRO A 174 0.71 14.54 18.95
CA PRO A 174 0.11 13.22 18.80
C PRO A 174 -0.29 12.56 20.13
N GLN A 175 0.44 12.83 21.21
CA GLN A 175 0.20 12.22 22.52
C GLN A 175 -0.89 12.96 23.33
N ILE A 176 -1.19 14.21 22.97
CA ILE A 176 -2.11 15.08 23.73
C ILE A 176 -3.38 15.35 22.94
N HIS A 177 -3.24 15.84 21.71
CA HIS A 177 -4.34 16.35 20.89
C HIS A 177 -4.97 15.29 19.98
N MET A 178 -4.26 14.20 19.68
CA MET A 178 -4.68 13.21 18.67
C MET A 178 -5.17 11.87 19.25
N LEU A 179 -5.48 11.83 20.54
CA LEU A 179 -6.01 10.61 21.16
C LEU A 179 -7.51 10.46 20.86
N PRO A 180 -7.95 9.35 20.24
CA PRO A 180 -9.36 9.15 19.90
C PRO A 180 -10.21 8.92 21.16
N VAL A 181 -11.42 9.46 21.13
CA VAL A 181 -12.46 9.20 22.13
C VAL A 181 -13.19 7.91 21.75
N LEU A 182 -13.28 6.98 22.70
CA LEU A 182 -14.04 5.73 22.57
C LEU A 182 -15.49 5.90 23.02
N GLY A 183 -15.70 6.72 24.04
CA GLY A 183 -17.01 6.98 24.61
C GLY A 183 -16.94 7.80 25.89
N ASP A 184 -18.06 7.87 26.59
CA ASP A 184 -18.11 8.45 27.94
C ASP A 184 -17.45 7.50 28.98
N GLN A 185 -17.63 7.83 30.26
CA GLN A 185 -17.14 7.03 31.39
C GLN A 185 -17.65 5.57 31.40
N THR A 186 -18.77 5.26 30.73
CA THR A 186 -19.33 3.91 30.67
C THR A 186 -18.56 2.99 29.71
N ALA A 187 -17.72 3.57 28.85
CA ALA A 187 -16.86 2.84 27.92
C ALA A 187 -15.56 2.31 28.57
N GLU A 188 -15.33 2.55 29.86
CA GLU A 188 -14.17 2.02 30.59
C GLU A 188 -14.14 0.48 30.53
N LYS A 189 -12.97 -0.07 30.16
CA LYS A 189 -12.65 -1.50 30.02
C LYS A 189 -13.56 -2.23 29.03
N THR A 190 -14.04 -1.51 28.01
CA THR A 190 -14.92 -2.11 26.98
C THR A 190 -14.18 -2.41 25.68
N PHE A 191 -13.02 -1.80 25.44
CA PHE A 191 -12.37 -1.93 24.15
C PHE A 191 -11.87 -3.35 23.90
N MET A 192 -11.10 -3.93 24.83
CA MET A 192 -10.61 -5.32 24.68
C MET A 192 -11.74 -6.34 24.65
N ARG A 193 -12.81 -6.12 25.41
CA ARG A 193 -14.01 -6.96 25.34
C ARG A 193 -14.66 -6.91 23.95
N THR A 194 -14.73 -5.73 23.34
CA THR A 194 -15.24 -5.55 21.98
C THR A 194 -14.36 -6.30 20.98
N THR A 195 -13.04 -6.13 21.07
CA THR A 195 -12.06 -6.84 20.24
C THR A 195 -12.16 -8.37 20.38
N ALA A 196 -12.29 -8.86 21.62
CA ALA A 196 -12.43 -10.29 21.90
C ALA A 196 -13.75 -10.85 21.34
N SER A 197 -14.85 -10.12 21.50
CA SER A 197 -16.16 -10.48 20.94
C SER A 197 -16.12 -10.54 19.40
N GLU A 198 -15.44 -9.59 18.76
CA GLU A 198 -15.27 -9.56 17.30
C GLU A 198 -14.50 -10.80 16.81
N ALA A 199 -13.44 -11.21 17.51
CA ALA A 199 -12.66 -12.40 17.17
C ALA A 199 -13.31 -13.75 17.57
N GLY A 200 -14.39 -13.70 18.35
CA GLY A 200 -15.01 -14.89 18.96
C GLY A 200 -14.08 -15.61 19.94
N VAL A 201 -13.34 -14.87 20.77
CA VAL A 201 -12.37 -15.40 21.75
C VAL A 201 -12.59 -14.82 23.14
N ASN A 202 -11.97 -15.42 24.17
CA ASN A 202 -11.98 -14.81 25.50
C ASN A 202 -10.94 -13.68 25.57
N GLU A 203 -11.28 -12.61 26.29
CA GLU A 203 -10.40 -11.45 26.49
C GLU A 203 -9.05 -11.84 27.11
N ASN A 204 -9.06 -12.75 28.11
CA ASN A 204 -7.84 -13.20 28.79
C ASN A 204 -6.93 -14.09 27.93
N ASP A 205 -7.42 -14.58 26.79
CA ASP A 205 -6.63 -15.38 25.87
C ASP A 205 -5.84 -14.49 24.89
N ILE A 206 -6.15 -13.19 24.81
CA ILE A 206 -5.42 -12.24 23.96
C ILE A 206 -4.10 -11.86 24.63
N LEU A 207 -2.98 -12.16 23.97
CA LEU A 207 -1.63 -11.96 24.52
C LEU A 207 -0.83 -10.87 23.81
N GLY A 208 -1.26 -10.42 22.64
CA GLY A 208 -0.58 -9.36 21.89
C GLY A 208 -1.47 -8.75 20.83
N THR A 209 -1.24 -7.49 20.52
CA THR A 209 -2.09 -6.71 19.62
C THR A 209 -1.27 -5.90 18.62
N ASP A 210 -1.72 -5.89 17.37
CA ASP A 210 -1.29 -4.93 16.36
C ASP A 210 -2.56 -4.31 15.77
N LEU A 211 -3.09 -3.29 16.45
CA LEU A 211 -4.37 -2.65 16.14
C LEU A 211 -4.16 -1.20 15.71
N TYR A 212 -4.82 -0.82 14.61
CA TYR A 212 -4.68 0.48 13.96
C TYR A 212 -6.04 1.13 13.77
N LEU A 213 -6.08 2.45 13.91
CA LEU A 213 -7.22 3.25 13.53
C LEU A 213 -7.30 3.34 12.00
N TYR A 214 -8.51 3.28 11.46
CA TYR A 214 -8.78 3.53 10.05
C TYR A 214 -9.99 4.46 9.87
N ASN A 215 -9.95 5.28 8.83
CA ASN A 215 -11.06 6.14 8.40
C ASN A 215 -12.14 5.31 7.69
N ARG A 216 -13.40 5.46 8.13
CA ARG A 216 -14.57 4.75 7.59
C ARG A 216 -15.29 5.49 6.46
N MET A 217 -14.83 6.68 6.08
CA MET A 217 -15.42 7.39 4.94
C MET A 217 -15.28 6.56 3.65
N PRO A 218 -16.38 6.32 2.91
CA PRO A 218 -16.33 5.55 1.68
C PRO A 218 -15.59 6.32 0.58
N GLY A 219 -15.05 5.60 -0.40
CA GLY A 219 -14.49 6.21 -1.61
C GLY A 219 -15.58 6.88 -2.45
N THR A 220 -15.24 7.98 -3.11
CA THR A 220 -16.18 8.73 -3.96
C THR A 220 -15.52 9.24 -5.23
N VAL A 221 -16.31 9.35 -6.31
CA VAL A 221 -15.94 10.06 -7.53
C VAL A 221 -16.60 11.43 -7.49
N TRP A 222 -15.82 12.48 -7.75
CA TRP A 222 -16.28 13.85 -7.67
C TRP A 222 -15.59 14.74 -8.72
N GLY A 223 -15.97 16.01 -8.74
CA GLY A 223 -15.59 16.97 -9.78
C GLY A 223 -16.75 17.24 -10.72
N ALA A 224 -16.70 18.37 -11.43
CA ALA A 224 -17.80 18.83 -12.28
C ALA A 224 -18.16 17.79 -13.35
N ASN A 225 -17.19 16.99 -13.79
CA ASN A 225 -17.38 15.91 -14.76
C ASN A 225 -16.96 14.53 -14.23
N GLY A 226 -16.83 14.36 -12.91
CA GLY A 226 -16.35 13.12 -12.30
C GLY A 226 -14.88 12.82 -12.61
N GLU A 227 -14.04 13.86 -12.66
CA GLU A 227 -12.63 13.73 -13.02
C GLU A 227 -11.72 13.28 -11.86
N PHE A 228 -12.19 13.36 -10.62
CA PHE A 228 -11.41 13.03 -9.44
C PHE A 228 -12.04 11.87 -8.66
N MET A 229 -11.20 11.15 -7.95
CA MET A 229 -11.63 10.19 -6.94
C MET A 229 -10.92 10.47 -5.62
N SER A 230 -11.63 10.22 -4.52
CA SER A 230 -11.06 10.33 -3.18
C SER A 230 -11.41 9.12 -2.34
N ALA A 231 -10.44 8.66 -1.57
CA ALA A 231 -10.56 7.53 -0.66
C ALA A 231 -9.47 7.63 0.41
N PRO A 232 -9.62 6.99 1.57
CA PRO A 232 -8.49 6.78 2.47
C PRO A 232 -7.48 5.81 1.84
N ARG A 233 -6.18 5.92 2.18
CA ARG A 233 -5.16 4.92 1.84
C ARG A 233 -4.98 4.69 0.33
N LEU A 234 -5.21 5.71 -0.49
CA LEU A 234 -4.82 5.63 -1.91
C LEU A 234 -3.31 5.40 -1.99
N ASP A 235 -2.55 6.04 -1.10
CA ASP A 235 -1.17 5.72 -0.84
C ASP A 235 -1.04 4.48 0.08
N ASP A 236 -0.61 3.32 -0.38
CA ASP A 236 -0.33 2.94 -1.78
C ASP A 236 -1.24 1.80 -2.28
N LEU A 237 -2.42 1.66 -1.64
CA LEU A 237 -3.38 0.63 -2.05
C LEU A 237 -3.86 0.83 -3.49
N GLN A 238 -3.75 2.04 -4.05
CA GLN A 238 -4.03 2.30 -5.46
C GLN A 238 -3.05 1.55 -6.38
N CYS A 239 -1.73 1.64 -6.15
CA CYS A 239 -0.75 0.91 -6.95
C CYS A 239 -0.75 -0.58 -6.64
N VAL A 240 -0.98 -1.00 -5.38
CA VAL A 240 -1.18 -2.41 -5.03
C VAL A 240 -2.33 -3.01 -5.83
N PHE A 241 -3.50 -2.35 -5.82
CA PHE A 241 -4.67 -2.81 -6.56
C PHE A 241 -4.38 -2.87 -8.06
N ALA A 242 -3.84 -1.79 -8.65
CA ALA A 242 -3.56 -1.76 -10.08
C ALA A 242 -2.55 -2.84 -10.52
N SER A 243 -1.51 -3.06 -9.71
CA SER A 243 -0.49 -4.09 -9.95
C SER A 243 -1.06 -5.49 -9.83
N LEU A 244 -1.91 -5.76 -8.82
CA LEU A 244 -2.59 -7.04 -8.66
C LEU A 244 -3.52 -7.33 -9.84
N GLN A 245 -4.38 -6.36 -10.20
CA GLN A 245 -5.30 -6.50 -11.33
C GLN A 245 -4.55 -6.77 -12.65
N ALA A 246 -3.44 -6.08 -12.88
CA ALA A 246 -2.61 -6.34 -14.04
C ALA A 246 -1.99 -7.74 -14.00
N PHE A 247 -1.44 -8.14 -12.84
CA PHE A 247 -0.76 -9.41 -12.64
C PHE A 247 -1.69 -10.62 -12.86
N VAL A 248 -2.88 -10.64 -12.24
CA VAL A 248 -3.80 -11.79 -12.37
C VAL A 248 -4.41 -11.92 -13.76
N ASN A 249 -4.51 -10.82 -14.49
CA ASN A 249 -5.05 -10.77 -15.86
C ASN A 249 -3.95 -10.84 -16.94
N SER A 250 -2.70 -11.19 -16.59
CA SER A 250 -1.59 -11.30 -17.54
C SER A 250 -0.95 -12.68 -17.50
N GLU A 251 -0.48 -13.15 -18.65
CA GLU A 251 0.28 -14.39 -18.76
C GLU A 251 1.69 -14.08 -19.29
N GLY A 252 2.70 -14.39 -18.48
CA GLY A 252 4.09 -14.27 -18.87
C GLY A 252 4.47 -15.36 -19.88
N ARG A 253 5.35 -15.02 -20.83
CA ARG A 253 5.84 -15.98 -21.84
C ARG A 253 7.18 -16.59 -21.42
N GLU A 254 8.21 -15.76 -21.40
CA GLU A 254 9.61 -16.18 -21.14
C GLU A 254 10.21 -15.50 -19.90
N TYR A 255 9.49 -14.55 -19.31
CA TYR A 255 9.79 -13.94 -18.02
C TYR A 255 8.88 -14.54 -16.95
N MET A 256 9.39 -14.67 -15.74
CA MET A 256 8.55 -14.96 -14.58
C MET A 256 7.97 -13.64 -14.09
N ASN A 257 6.66 -13.53 -14.18
CA ASN A 257 5.94 -12.41 -13.60
C ASN A 257 5.95 -12.56 -12.09
N VAL A 258 6.25 -11.46 -11.40
CA VAL A 258 6.27 -11.37 -9.94
C VAL A 258 5.50 -10.12 -9.54
N PHE A 259 4.63 -10.27 -8.56
CA PHE A 259 3.93 -9.19 -7.90
C PHE A 259 4.33 -9.18 -6.43
N CYS A 260 4.78 -8.03 -5.93
CA CYS A 260 5.16 -7.86 -4.54
C CYS A 260 4.39 -6.70 -3.91
N ALA A 261 3.91 -6.93 -2.68
CA ALA A 261 3.29 -5.95 -1.83
C ALA A 261 3.98 -5.98 -0.47
N PHE A 262 4.70 -4.93 -0.11
CA PHE A 262 5.48 -4.83 1.13
C PHE A 262 4.72 -4.07 2.22
N ASP A 263 5.16 -4.19 3.47
CA ASP A 263 4.66 -3.43 4.62
C ASP A 263 5.77 -2.52 5.12
N ASN A 264 5.43 -1.55 5.96
CA ASN A 264 6.40 -0.65 6.60
C ASN A 264 7.18 0.27 5.66
N GLU A 265 6.67 0.58 4.48
CA GLU A 265 7.24 1.64 3.64
C GLU A 265 7.28 2.96 4.41
N GLU A 266 6.16 3.30 5.05
CA GLU A 266 5.90 4.59 5.70
C GLU A 266 6.80 4.88 6.91
N VAL A 267 7.50 3.85 7.39
CA VAL A 267 8.44 3.92 8.52
C VAL A 267 9.87 3.53 8.12
N GLY A 268 10.15 3.49 6.82
CA GLY A 268 11.49 3.36 6.25
C GLY A 268 11.89 1.95 5.78
N SER A 269 10.96 1.00 5.70
CA SER A 269 11.13 -0.36 5.16
C SER A 269 12.16 -1.28 5.84
N GLY A 270 12.87 -0.83 6.87
CA GLY A 270 13.91 -1.58 7.59
C GLY A 270 13.39 -2.63 8.57
N THR A 271 12.36 -3.41 8.19
CA THR A 271 11.72 -4.42 9.04
C THR A 271 11.83 -5.81 8.40
N LYS A 272 11.41 -6.87 9.10
CA LYS A 272 11.44 -8.25 8.56
C LYS A 272 10.49 -8.47 7.38
N GLN A 273 9.45 -7.63 7.24
CA GLN A 273 8.47 -7.70 6.16
C GLN A 273 8.56 -6.53 5.16
N GLY A 274 9.29 -5.47 5.49
CA GLY A 274 9.49 -4.34 4.57
C GLY A 274 10.45 -4.62 3.43
N ALA A 275 10.53 -3.67 2.50
CA ALA A 275 11.39 -3.74 1.32
C ALA A 275 12.90 -3.86 1.64
N GLY A 276 13.32 -3.44 2.84
CA GLY A 276 14.70 -3.60 3.32
C GLY A 276 15.00 -5.01 3.83
N SER A 277 14.03 -5.93 3.83
CA SER A 277 14.22 -7.32 4.21
C SER A 277 14.79 -8.17 3.07
N THR A 278 15.12 -9.42 3.38
CA THR A 278 15.50 -10.45 2.40
C THR A 278 14.31 -11.02 1.63
N PHE A 279 13.07 -10.56 1.86
CA PHE A 279 11.87 -11.28 1.41
C PHE A 279 11.83 -11.51 -0.10
N LEU A 280 12.12 -10.48 -0.91
CA LEU A 280 12.18 -10.63 -2.37
C LEU A 280 13.31 -11.57 -2.78
N GLU A 281 14.51 -11.37 -2.23
CA GLU A 281 15.68 -12.20 -2.52
C GLU A 281 15.42 -13.67 -2.20
N ASP A 282 14.87 -13.96 -1.02
CA ASP A 282 14.51 -15.31 -0.57
C ASP A 282 13.51 -15.95 -1.54
N VAL A 283 12.47 -15.23 -1.98
CA VAL A 283 11.48 -15.74 -2.93
C VAL A 283 12.14 -16.09 -4.26
N LEU A 284 12.90 -15.17 -4.85
CA LEU A 284 13.54 -15.39 -6.16
C LEU A 284 14.58 -16.51 -6.10
N TRP A 285 15.36 -16.57 -5.02
CA TRP A 285 16.37 -17.61 -4.82
C TRP A 285 15.73 -18.99 -4.60
N ARG A 286 14.69 -19.08 -3.76
CA ARG A 286 13.98 -20.35 -3.52
C ARG A 286 13.29 -20.88 -4.77
N VAL A 287 12.73 -19.99 -5.62
CA VAL A 287 12.22 -20.40 -6.93
C VAL A 287 13.36 -20.94 -7.80
N ASN A 288 14.51 -20.27 -7.83
CA ASN A 288 15.66 -20.73 -8.58
C ASN A 288 16.14 -22.13 -8.12
N GLU A 289 16.23 -22.35 -6.81
CA GLU A 289 16.60 -23.66 -6.23
C GLU A 289 15.55 -24.74 -6.52
N ALA A 290 14.27 -24.44 -6.37
CA ALA A 290 13.18 -25.37 -6.66
C ALA A 290 13.16 -25.82 -8.13
N LEU A 291 13.64 -24.96 -9.05
CA LEU A 291 13.81 -25.28 -10.47
C LEU A 291 15.15 -26.00 -10.79
N GLY A 292 15.95 -26.34 -9.77
CA GLY A 292 17.24 -27.04 -9.93
C GLY A 292 18.31 -26.21 -10.64
N ARG A 293 18.21 -24.88 -10.58
CA ARG A 293 19.12 -23.96 -11.28
C ARG A 293 20.33 -23.62 -10.41
N THR A 294 21.46 -23.32 -11.04
CA THR A 294 22.69 -22.93 -10.35
C THR A 294 22.63 -21.48 -9.88
N GLY A 295 23.50 -21.10 -8.95
CA GLY A 295 23.64 -19.69 -8.53
C GLY A 295 24.15 -18.76 -9.64
N GLU A 296 24.89 -19.28 -10.62
CA GLU A 296 25.27 -18.51 -11.81
C GLU A 296 24.03 -18.19 -12.66
N GLN A 297 23.17 -19.17 -12.90
CA GLN A 297 21.91 -18.98 -13.62
C GLN A 297 21.00 -17.97 -12.92
N TYR A 298 20.96 -17.96 -11.58
CA TYR A 298 20.24 -16.92 -10.83
C TYR A 298 20.77 -15.53 -11.17
N ARG A 299 22.08 -15.29 -11.03
CA ARG A 299 22.69 -13.98 -11.31
C ARG A 299 22.46 -13.51 -12.75
N MET A 300 22.53 -14.43 -13.72
CA MET A 300 22.18 -14.14 -15.11
C MET A 300 20.69 -13.75 -15.25
N THR A 301 19.80 -14.44 -14.54
CA THR A 301 18.36 -14.14 -14.54
C THR A 301 18.11 -12.74 -13.96
N VAL A 302 18.73 -12.41 -12.82
CA VAL A 302 18.63 -11.09 -12.19
C VAL A 302 19.14 -9.99 -13.13
N ALA A 303 20.26 -10.19 -13.83
CA ALA A 303 20.79 -9.22 -14.78
C ALA A 303 19.88 -8.94 -15.99
N GLU A 304 19.07 -9.94 -16.39
CA GLU A 304 18.03 -9.84 -17.43
C GLU A 304 16.68 -9.32 -16.90
N SER A 305 16.55 -9.11 -15.60
CA SER A 305 15.28 -8.74 -14.95
C SER A 305 15.01 -7.24 -14.99
N PHE A 306 13.74 -6.89 -14.80
CA PHE A 306 13.27 -5.52 -14.68
C PHE A 306 12.22 -5.41 -13.56
N MET A 307 12.31 -4.34 -12.77
CA MET A 307 11.35 -4.04 -11.71
C MET A 307 10.67 -2.69 -11.92
N ILE A 308 9.37 -2.66 -11.76
CA ILE A 308 8.57 -1.44 -11.62
C ILE A 308 8.28 -1.26 -10.14
N SER A 309 8.97 -0.32 -9.51
CA SER A 309 8.63 0.20 -8.18
C SER A 309 7.48 1.20 -8.36
N ALA A 310 6.33 0.86 -7.81
CA ALA A 310 5.06 1.52 -8.05
C ALA A 310 4.53 2.06 -6.72
N ASP A 311 4.52 3.38 -6.62
CA ASP A 311 4.16 4.15 -5.42
C ASP A 311 3.62 5.49 -5.91
N ASN A 312 2.56 6.04 -5.32
CA ASN A 312 1.92 7.25 -5.82
C ASN A 312 2.87 8.47 -5.99
N ALA A 313 2.43 9.47 -6.75
CA ALA A 313 3.23 10.64 -7.10
C ALA A 313 2.52 11.94 -6.73
N HIS A 314 3.26 13.02 -6.54
CA HIS A 314 2.65 14.30 -6.19
C HIS A 314 2.16 15.05 -7.44
N ALA A 315 0.85 15.30 -7.51
CA ALA A 315 0.28 16.20 -8.49
C ALA A 315 0.65 17.66 -8.17
N VAL A 316 0.68 18.52 -9.19
CA VAL A 316 0.75 19.98 -8.97
C VAL A 316 -0.45 20.42 -8.15
N HIS A 317 -0.20 20.91 -6.94
CA HIS A 317 -1.26 21.43 -6.09
C HIS A 317 -1.80 22.76 -6.67
N PRO A 318 -3.10 22.88 -7.01
CA PRO A 318 -3.63 24.05 -7.70
C PRO A 318 -3.51 25.35 -6.89
N ASN A 319 -3.59 25.26 -5.55
CA ASN A 319 -3.42 26.43 -4.66
C ASN A 319 -1.97 26.68 -4.25
N GLN A 320 -1.03 25.78 -4.59
CA GLN A 320 0.39 25.91 -4.24
C GLN A 320 1.31 25.47 -5.40
N PRO A 321 1.12 26.01 -6.63
CA PRO A 321 1.82 25.51 -7.81
C PRO A 321 3.34 25.68 -7.75
N GLY A 322 3.84 26.58 -6.89
CA GLY A 322 5.27 26.81 -6.68
C GLY A 322 6.01 25.70 -5.94
N LYS A 323 5.30 24.72 -5.35
CA LYS A 323 5.91 23.55 -4.71
C LYS A 323 6.40 22.50 -5.73
N ALA A 324 5.82 22.47 -6.92
CA ALA A 324 6.26 21.59 -7.99
C ALA A 324 7.52 22.12 -8.70
N ASP A 325 8.22 21.22 -9.39
CA ASP A 325 9.32 21.58 -10.27
C ASP A 325 8.89 22.55 -11.40
N LEU A 326 9.84 23.24 -12.00
CA LEU A 326 9.59 24.23 -13.06
C LEU A 326 9.06 23.57 -14.34
N THR A 327 9.54 22.36 -14.69
CA THR A 327 9.22 21.70 -15.97
C THR A 327 8.58 20.32 -15.80
N ASN A 328 8.83 19.64 -14.68
CA ASN A 328 8.36 18.28 -14.43
C ASN A 328 7.16 18.33 -13.48
N ARG A 329 5.98 18.52 -14.07
CA ARG A 329 4.77 18.97 -13.36
C ARG A 329 3.62 17.97 -13.59
N PRO A 330 3.50 16.90 -12.79
CA PRO A 330 2.45 15.91 -12.98
C PRO A 330 1.06 16.46 -12.67
N TYR A 331 0.08 16.08 -13.48
CA TYR A 331 -1.34 16.33 -13.26
C TYR A 331 -2.14 15.02 -13.19
N MET A 332 -3.21 15.04 -12.40
CA MET A 332 -4.17 13.93 -12.33
C MET A 332 -4.83 13.69 -13.70
N ASN A 333 -5.12 12.44 -14.01
CA ASN A 333 -5.71 11.95 -15.25
C ASN A 333 -4.83 12.08 -16.52
N GLU A 334 -3.56 12.42 -16.35
CA GLU A 334 -2.57 12.52 -17.42
C GLU A 334 -1.60 11.33 -17.45
N GLY A 335 -1.93 10.24 -16.74
CA GLY A 335 -1.25 8.95 -16.88
C GLY A 335 -0.06 8.73 -15.95
N ILE A 336 0.76 7.76 -16.32
CA ILE A 336 1.83 7.22 -15.46
C ILE A 336 2.89 8.28 -15.21
N VAL A 337 3.20 8.54 -13.94
CA VAL A 337 4.25 9.48 -13.55
C VAL A 337 5.55 8.72 -13.37
N ILE A 338 6.54 8.99 -14.21
CA ILE A 338 7.89 8.39 -14.11
C ILE A 338 8.74 9.29 -13.21
N LYS A 339 9.19 8.76 -12.07
CA LYS A 339 9.82 9.52 -10.98
C LYS A 339 11.34 9.43 -11.09
N TYR A 340 12.02 10.57 -11.17
CA TYR A 340 13.48 10.67 -11.29
C TYR A 340 14.09 11.41 -10.11
N SER A 341 15.26 10.97 -9.65
CA SER A 341 16.00 11.64 -8.58
C SER A 341 17.51 11.50 -8.79
N ALA A 342 18.21 12.64 -8.90
CA ALA A 342 19.67 12.64 -8.96
C ALA A 342 20.32 12.03 -7.70
N ASN A 343 19.62 12.10 -6.56
CA ASN A 343 20.08 11.54 -5.28
C ASN A 343 19.67 10.08 -5.07
N GLN A 344 19.21 9.38 -6.12
CA GLN A 344 18.82 7.97 -6.06
C GLN A 344 17.77 7.67 -4.98
N LYS A 345 16.88 8.64 -4.74
CA LYS A 345 15.64 8.44 -3.98
C LYS A 345 14.57 7.70 -4.79
N TYR A 346 14.70 7.81 -6.11
CA TYR A 346 14.02 6.99 -7.10
C TYR A 346 15.11 6.31 -7.94
N THR A 347 14.92 5.05 -8.27
CA THR A 347 15.88 4.18 -8.98
C THR A 347 15.92 4.45 -10.49
N THR A 348 14.98 5.26 -11.01
CA THR A 348 14.85 5.52 -12.44
C THR A 348 16.12 6.15 -13.04
N ASP A 349 16.63 5.54 -14.09
CA ASP A 349 17.72 6.03 -14.92
C ASP A 349 17.28 6.25 -16.38
N ALA A 350 18.24 6.54 -17.26
CA ALA A 350 17.98 6.76 -18.67
C ALA A 350 17.37 5.53 -19.37
N TYR A 351 17.83 4.34 -19.02
CA TYR A 351 17.36 3.09 -19.62
C TYR A 351 15.98 2.70 -19.07
N SER A 352 15.83 2.67 -17.75
CA SER A 352 14.58 2.22 -17.13
C SER A 352 13.43 3.19 -17.37
N GLY A 353 13.71 4.49 -17.39
CA GLY A 353 12.75 5.49 -17.81
C GLY A 353 12.35 5.38 -19.28
N ALA A 354 13.29 5.08 -20.20
CA ALA A 354 12.97 4.85 -21.60
C ALA A 354 12.13 3.58 -21.81
N MET A 355 12.45 2.50 -21.08
CA MET A 355 11.66 1.28 -21.08
C MET A 355 10.22 1.54 -20.66
N MET A 356 10.00 2.29 -19.57
CA MET A 356 8.66 2.61 -19.10
C MET A 356 7.86 3.45 -20.11
N LYS A 357 8.49 4.44 -20.75
CA LYS A 357 7.85 5.23 -21.82
C LYS A 357 7.42 4.33 -22.98
N HIS A 358 8.28 3.40 -23.40
CA HIS A 358 7.98 2.43 -24.45
C HIS A 358 6.81 1.51 -24.09
N ILE A 359 6.75 1.04 -22.83
CA ILE A 359 5.61 0.26 -22.30
C ILE A 359 4.33 1.09 -22.37
N CYS A 360 4.36 2.35 -21.92
CA CYS A 360 3.19 3.23 -21.97
C CYS A 360 2.71 3.48 -23.41
N GLU A 361 3.63 3.69 -24.36
CA GLU A 361 3.31 3.91 -25.77
C GLU A 361 2.64 2.67 -26.39
N LYS A 362 3.17 1.48 -26.12
CA LYS A 362 2.57 0.21 -26.56
C LYS A 362 1.18 -0.03 -25.96
N ALA A 363 1.03 0.26 -24.67
CA ALA A 363 -0.25 0.15 -23.98
C ALA A 363 -1.26 1.24 -24.41
N GLY A 364 -0.82 2.27 -25.14
CA GLY A 364 -1.64 3.42 -25.53
C GLY A 364 -2.13 4.22 -24.32
N VAL A 365 -1.28 4.40 -23.32
CA VAL A 365 -1.53 5.19 -22.10
C VAL A 365 -0.61 6.41 -22.05
N PRO A 366 -1.09 7.55 -21.54
CA PRO A 366 -0.24 8.71 -21.38
C PRO A 366 0.77 8.51 -20.23
N TYR A 367 1.85 9.27 -20.27
CA TYR A 367 2.86 9.31 -19.22
C TYR A 367 3.39 10.72 -19.03
N GLN A 368 3.94 10.97 -17.85
CA GLN A 368 4.50 12.23 -17.39
C GLN A 368 5.83 11.99 -16.71
N THR A 369 6.59 13.05 -16.47
CA THR A 369 7.85 12.99 -15.72
C THR A 369 7.73 13.80 -14.43
N PHE A 370 8.30 13.26 -13.35
CA PHE A 370 8.40 13.91 -12.07
C PHE A 370 9.85 14.06 -11.66
N HIS A 371 10.18 15.27 -11.23
CA HIS A 371 11.38 15.57 -10.46
C HIS A 371 10.96 16.43 -9.28
N ASN A 372 11.65 16.27 -8.15
CA ASN A 372 11.57 17.24 -7.08
C ASN A 372 12.21 18.56 -7.55
N ARG A 373 11.78 19.68 -6.95
CA ARG A 373 12.55 20.92 -7.06
C ARG A 373 13.97 20.67 -6.56
N SER A 374 14.96 21.29 -7.20
CA SER A 374 16.37 21.07 -6.86
C SER A 374 16.76 21.55 -5.45
N ASP A 375 15.95 22.40 -4.82
CA ASP A 375 16.17 22.95 -3.48
C ASP A 375 15.45 22.18 -2.35
N LEU A 376 14.69 21.14 -2.68
CA LEU A 376 13.93 20.35 -1.70
C LEU A 376 14.27 18.85 -1.82
N PRO A 377 14.58 18.18 -0.70
CA PRO A 377 14.65 16.72 -0.71
C PRO A 377 13.25 16.15 -0.94
N GLY A 378 13.14 15.13 -1.80
CA GLY A 378 11.94 14.31 -1.91
C GLY A 378 11.95 13.13 -0.94
N GLY A 379 10.82 12.44 -0.86
CA GLY A 379 10.71 11.12 -0.24
C GLY A 379 11.60 10.08 -0.93
N SER A 380 11.85 8.97 -0.24
CA SER A 380 12.39 7.72 -0.83
C SER A 380 11.20 6.81 -1.16
N THR A 381 11.46 5.69 -1.83
CA THR A 381 10.45 4.65 -2.11
C THR A 381 11.03 3.27 -1.85
N LEU A 382 10.27 2.23 -2.17
CA LEU A 382 10.69 0.82 -2.15
C LEU A 382 11.83 0.53 -3.14
N GLY A 383 11.86 1.19 -4.30
CA GLY A 383 12.68 0.80 -5.44
C GLY A 383 14.18 0.84 -5.15
N ASN A 384 14.68 1.95 -4.62
CA ASN A 384 16.10 2.07 -4.27
C ASN A 384 16.50 1.12 -3.12
N ILE A 385 15.59 0.80 -2.21
CA ILE A 385 15.82 -0.14 -1.10
C ILE A 385 15.92 -1.58 -1.64
N LEU A 386 14.94 -2.01 -2.44
CA LEU A 386 14.90 -3.36 -3.03
C LEU A 386 16.08 -3.61 -3.96
N THR A 387 16.51 -2.61 -4.74
CA THR A 387 17.70 -2.77 -5.60
C THR A 387 19.00 -2.96 -4.81
N GLY A 388 19.01 -2.63 -3.50
CA GLY A 388 20.11 -2.93 -2.59
C GLY A 388 20.25 -4.41 -2.24
N SER A 389 19.16 -5.18 -2.22
CA SER A 389 19.17 -6.63 -1.98
C SER A 389 19.13 -7.43 -3.30
N VAL A 390 18.38 -6.96 -4.30
CA VAL A 390 18.30 -7.57 -5.63
C VAL A 390 18.76 -6.58 -6.70
N SER A 391 20.01 -6.70 -7.13
CA SER A 391 20.63 -5.77 -8.08
C SER A 391 20.14 -5.97 -9.52
N LEU A 392 18.97 -5.40 -9.84
CA LEU A 392 18.35 -5.42 -11.16
C LEU A 392 18.04 -4.01 -11.66
N LYS A 393 17.66 -3.90 -12.94
CA LYS A 393 17.20 -2.63 -13.52
C LYS A 393 15.82 -2.30 -12.97
N ALA A 394 15.61 -1.07 -12.52
CA ALA A 394 14.32 -0.68 -11.97
C ALA A 394 13.90 0.72 -12.41
N VAL A 395 12.59 0.95 -12.45
CA VAL A 395 11.97 2.26 -12.65
C VAL A 395 11.03 2.53 -11.49
N ASP A 396 11.02 3.76 -11.01
CA ASP A 396 10.01 4.26 -10.09
C ASP A 396 8.92 4.99 -10.86
N ILE A 397 7.69 4.53 -10.67
CA ILE A 397 6.48 5.13 -11.22
C ILE A 397 5.48 5.44 -10.12
N GLY A 398 4.44 6.20 -10.47
CA GLY A 398 3.29 6.43 -9.61
C GLY A 398 2.10 7.01 -10.35
N LEU A 399 1.03 7.27 -9.61
CA LEU A 399 -0.14 8.00 -10.07
C LEU A 399 -0.22 9.34 -9.35
N ALA A 400 -0.47 10.40 -10.12
CA ALA A 400 -0.51 11.74 -9.56
C ALA A 400 -1.68 11.86 -8.55
N GLN A 401 -1.37 12.29 -7.33
CA GLN A 401 -2.33 12.49 -6.26
C GLN A 401 -2.11 13.80 -5.50
N LEU A 402 -3.16 14.28 -4.86
CA LEU A 402 -3.18 15.38 -3.92
C LEU A 402 -3.41 14.86 -2.50
N ALA A 403 -2.90 15.61 -1.54
CA ALA A 403 -3.05 15.33 -0.11
C ALA A 403 -2.56 13.93 0.31
N MET A 404 -1.50 13.43 -0.35
CA MET A 404 -0.76 12.24 0.06
C MET A 404 -0.51 12.25 1.58
N HIS A 405 -0.72 11.11 2.25
CA HIS A 405 -0.70 10.90 3.70
C HIS A 405 -1.83 11.58 4.49
N SER A 406 -2.91 12.01 3.82
CA SER A 406 -4.15 12.42 4.46
C SER A 406 -4.98 11.21 4.90
N ALA A 407 -5.85 11.39 5.90
CA ALA A 407 -6.91 10.44 6.20
C ALA A 407 -7.89 10.22 5.02
N TYR A 408 -7.91 11.12 4.02
CA TYR A 408 -8.76 11.03 2.83
C TYR A 408 -8.10 11.76 1.65
N GLU A 409 -7.53 10.99 0.73
CA GLU A 409 -6.63 11.46 -0.33
C GLU A 409 -7.39 11.68 -1.64
N THR A 410 -6.75 12.25 -2.67
CA THR A 410 -7.40 12.50 -3.97
C THR A 410 -6.50 12.15 -5.13
N ALA A 411 -7.00 11.38 -6.10
CA ALA A 411 -6.30 11.03 -7.33
C ALA A 411 -7.19 11.23 -8.58
N GLY A 412 -6.61 11.06 -9.77
CA GLY A 412 -7.36 11.12 -11.03
C GLY A 412 -8.21 9.87 -11.26
N ALA A 413 -9.48 10.05 -11.61
CA ALA A 413 -10.42 8.95 -11.86
C ALA A 413 -10.03 8.02 -13.03
N ARG A 414 -9.09 8.42 -13.90
CA ARG A 414 -8.61 7.61 -15.04
C ARG A 414 -7.27 6.92 -14.78
N ASP A 415 -6.53 7.33 -13.75
CA ASP A 415 -5.13 6.95 -13.60
C ASP A 415 -4.94 5.47 -13.22
N THR A 416 -5.85 4.90 -12.42
CA THR A 416 -5.82 3.47 -12.08
C THR A 416 -5.98 2.58 -13.32
N GLU A 417 -6.90 2.94 -14.24
CA GLU A 417 -7.06 2.22 -15.51
C GLU A 417 -5.79 2.29 -16.35
N TYR A 418 -5.16 3.46 -16.44
CA TYR A 418 -3.91 3.62 -17.18
C TYR A 418 -2.80 2.74 -16.62
N MET A 419 -2.70 2.64 -15.29
CA MET A 419 -1.71 1.79 -14.64
C MET A 419 -1.94 0.31 -14.91
N ILE A 420 -3.17 -0.17 -14.76
CA ILE A 420 -3.51 -1.57 -15.06
C ILE A 420 -3.08 -1.92 -16.48
N ARG A 421 -3.41 -1.07 -17.46
CA ARG A 421 -3.06 -1.30 -18.87
C ARG A 421 -1.55 -1.28 -19.13
N ALA A 422 -0.82 -0.35 -18.50
CA ALA A 422 0.64 -0.29 -18.63
C ALA A 422 1.32 -1.54 -18.05
N LEU A 423 0.87 -1.96 -16.86
CA LEU A 423 1.44 -3.11 -16.17
C LEU A 423 1.07 -4.44 -16.84
N GLN A 424 -0.12 -4.54 -17.47
CA GLN A 424 -0.47 -5.68 -18.32
C GLN A 424 0.48 -5.81 -19.52
N GLU A 425 0.77 -4.70 -20.20
CA GLU A 425 1.76 -4.70 -21.30
C GLU A 425 3.15 -5.11 -20.80
N PHE A 426 3.56 -4.63 -19.61
CA PHE A 426 4.82 -5.05 -18.98
C PHE A 426 4.88 -6.56 -18.71
N TYR A 427 3.81 -7.13 -18.13
CA TYR A 427 3.75 -8.56 -17.81
C TYR A 427 3.59 -9.48 -19.01
N CYS A 428 3.04 -8.99 -20.13
CA CYS A 428 2.85 -9.76 -21.36
C CYS A 428 4.04 -9.69 -22.32
N GLY A 429 4.86 -8.63 -22.21
CA GLY A 429 6.14 -8.49 -22.92
C GLY A 429 7.15 -9.52 -22.45
#